data_AF-A0A9P3G376-F1
#
_entry.id   AF-A0A9P3G376-F1
#
_cell.length_a   1.000
_cell.length_b   1.000
_cell.length_c   1.000
_cell.angle_alpha   90.00
_cell.angle_beta   90.00
_cell.angle_gamma   90.00
#
_symmetry.space_group_name_H-M   'P 1'
#
loop_
_entity.id
_entity.type
_entity.pdbx_description
1 polymer ?
#
loop_
_entity_poly.entity_id
_entity_poly.type
_entity_poly.pdbx_seq_one_letter_code
_entity_poly.pdbx_strand_id
1 'polypeptide(L)'
;MPPMAFTGIVTKVGFMHKTATVTVSRRVAHPLTGKMLERSKKFLTHDEENQLRLNDQVVIRNCPPISARKRFKLETVLKSPEREREEHHRQLAEAAAAAKGKPRTAATA
;
A
#
# COMPACT_ATOMS: atom_id res chain seq x y z
N MET A 1 -8.27 22.77 14.29
CA MET A 1 -8.44 21.31 14.51
C MET A 1 -7.49 20.56 13.59
N PRO A 2 -6.72 19.59 14.11
CA PRO A 2 -5.87 18.75 13.26
C PRO A 2 -6.72 17.90 12.31
N PRO A 3 -6.26 17.67 11.08
CA PRO A 3 -6.97 16.80 10.14
C PRO A 3 -7.02 15.36 10.67
N MET A 4 -8.15 14.67 10.43
CA MET A 4 -8.30 13.28 10.82
C MET A 4 -7.60 12.40 9.78
N ALA A 5 -6.47 11.80 10.18
CA ALA A 5 -5.72 10.84 9.38
C ALA A 5 -5.88 9.41 9.94
N PHE A 6 -6.00 8.43 9.06
CA PHE A 6 -6.04 7.02 9.40
C PHE A 6 -4.97 6.25 8.63
N THR A 7 -4.33 5.31 9.30
CA THR A 7 -3.43 4.35 8.66
C THR A 7 -4.19 3.06 8.37
N GLY A 8 -4.04 2.52 7.17
CA GLY A 8 -4.72 1.29 6.77
C GLY A 8 -4.00 0.55 5.66
N ILE A 9 -4.58 -0.59 5.27
CA ILE A 9 -4.08 -1.45 4.19
C ILE A 9 -5.05 -1.39 3.02
N VAL A 10 -4.53 -1.28 1.80
CA VAL A 10 -5.33 -1.31 0.58
C VAL A 10 -5.79 -2.74 0.30
N THR A 11 -7.11 -2.95 0.26
CA THR A 11 -7.72 -4.27 0.04
C THR A 11 -8.23 -4.46 -1.38
N LYS A 12 -8.72 -3.41 -2.03
CA LYS A 12 -9.25 -3.48 -3.40
C LYS A 12 -8.72 -2.32 -4.24
N VAL A 13 -8.17 -2.68 -5.39
CA VAL A 13 -7.69 -1.77 -6.45
C VAL A 13 -8.24 -2.26 -7.79
N GLY A 14 -8.52 -1.36 -8.73
CA GLY A 14 -8.84 -1.70 -10.12
C GLY A 14 -10.32 -1.97 -10.44
N PHE A 15 -11.20 -2.07 -9.44
CA PHE A 15 -12.65 -2.25 -9.66
C PHE A 15 -13.40 -0.95 -9.97
N MET A 16 -12.85 0.19 -9.56
CA MET A 16 -13.43 1.52 -9.78
C MET A 16 -12.32 2.47 -10.21
N HIS A 17 -12.60 3.37 -11.14
CA HIS A 17 -11.64 4.39 -11.55
C HIS A 17 -11.38 5.38 -10.40
N LYS A 18 -10.10 5.78 -10.24
CA LYS A 18 -9.65 6.82 -9.30
C LYS A 18 -10.02 6.56 -7.84
N THR A 19 -10.09 5.28 -7.48
CA THR A 19 -10.63 4.85 -6.18
C THR A 19 -9.98 3.57 -5.68
N ALA A 20 -9.55 3.58 -4.43
CA ALA A 20 -9.14 2.39 -3.71
C ALA A 20 -10.04 2.14 -2.49
N THR A 21 -10.16 0.88 -2.09
CA THR A 21 -10.78 0.52 -0.80
C THR A 21 -9.69 0.26 0.22
N VAL A 22 -9.65 1.07 1.27
CA VAL A 22 -8.69 0.95 2.38
C VAL A 22 -9.40 0.38 3.59
N THR A 23 -8.82 -0.67 4.17
CA THR A 23 -9.27 -1.25 5.43
C THR A 23 -8.44 -0.67 6.56
N VAL A 24 -9.10 0.02 7.49
CA VAL A 24 -8.49 0.55 8.71
C VAL A 24 -8.89 -0.36 9.86
N SER A 25 -7.91 -0.94 10.54
CA SER A 25 -8.11 -1.67 11.79
C SER A 25 -7.88 -0.76 12.98
N ARG A 26 -8.69 -0.93 14.02
CA ARG A 26 -8.50 -0.29 15.32
C ARG A 26 -8.79 -1.28 16.43
N ARG A 27 -8.06 -1.16 17.53
CA ARG A 27 -8.33 -1.93 18.74
C ARG A 27 -9.32 -1.15 19.59
N VAL A 28 -10.42 -1.80 19.99
CA VAL A 28 -11.47 -1.23 20.83
C VAL A 28 -11.72 -2.19 21.98
N ALA A 29 -11.76 -1.68 23.21
CA ALA A 29 -12.15 -2.49 24.36
C ALA A 29 -13.65 -2.81 24.30
N HIS A 30 -14.02 -4.06 24.55
CA HIS A 30 -15.42 -4.42 24.73
C HIS A 30 -15.97 -3.70 25.98
N PRO A 31 -17.13 -3.01 25.90
CA PRO A 31 -17.59 -2.13 26.98
C PRO A 31 -17.83 -2.86 28.30
N LEU A 32 -18.26 -4.12 28.25
CA LEU A 32 -18.66 -4.88 29.44
C LEU A 32 -17.56 -5.80 29.99
N THR A 33 -16.65 -6.26 29.12
CA THR A 33 -15.66 -7.30 29.48
C THR A 33 -14.23 -6.79 29.42
N GLY A 34 -13.98 -5.58 28.89
CA GLY A 34 -12.64 -5.01 28.77
C GLY A 34 -11.71 -5.71 27.78
N LYS A 35 -12.12 -6.85 27.19
CA LYS A 35 -11.32 -7.58 26.18
C LYS A 35 -11.05 -6.67 24.99
N MET A 36 -9.79 -6.54 24.58
CA MET A 36 -9.43 -5.79 23.38
C MET A 36 -9.85 -6.55 22.13
N LEU A 37 -10.73 -5.95 21.34
CA LEU A 37 -11.25 -6.48 20.09
C LEU A 37 -10.69 -5.67 18.92
N GLU A 38 -10.25 -6.35 17.86
CA GLU A 38 -9.91 -5.69 16.61
C GLU A 38 -11.17 -5.45 15.78
N ARG A 39 -11.47 -4.18 15.47
CA ARG A 39 -12.55 -3.81 14.57
C ARG A 39 -11.97 -3.19 13.32
N SER A 40 -12.39 -3.70 12.16
CA SER A 40 -12.01 -3.17 10.87
C SER A 40 -13.17 -2.40 10.23
N LYS A 41 -12.86 -1.29 9.56
CA LYS A 41 -13.80 -0.54 8.73
C LYS A 41 -13.17 -0.25 7.37
N LYS A 42 -13.97 -0.40 6.32
CA LYS A 42 -13.58 -0.12 4.95
C LYS A 42 -13.94 1.31 4.59
N PHE A 43 -13.00 2.03 4.00
CA PHE A 43 -13.16 3.38 3.50
C PHE A 43 -12.89 3.41 2.00
N LEU A 44 -13.65 4.24 1.29
CA LEU A 44 -13.38 4.53 -0.12
C LEU A 44 -12.50 5.78 -0.18
N THR A 45 -11.30 5.60 -0.72
CA THR A 45 -10.28 6.64 -0.83
C THR A 45 -10.20 7.10 -2.27
N HIS A 46 -10.15 8.42 -2.47
CA HIS A 46 -9.87 9.01 -3.76
C HIS A 46 -8.36 9.08 -4.00
N ASP A 47 -7.97 8.62 -5.19
CA ASP A 47 -6.63 8.66 -5.73
C ASP A 47 -6.77 9.03 -7.21
N GLU A 48 -6.26 10.19 -7.62
CA GLU A 48 -6.44 10.68 -8.99
C GLU A 48 -5.55 9.95 -10.00
N GLU A 49 -4.37 9.56 -9.56
CA GLU A 49 -3.30 8.99 -10.37
C GLU A 49 -3.30 7.46 -10.36
N ASN A 50 -4.19 6.83 -9.58
CA ASN A 50 -4.27 5.37 -9.38
C ASN A 50 -2.89 4.76 -9.03
N GLN A 51 -2.13 5.43 -8.18
CA GLN A 51 -0.79 4.99 -7.78
C GLN A 51 -0.83 3.77 -6.86
N LEU A 52 -1.96 3.56 -6.17
CA LEU A 52 -2.11 2.53 -5.14
C LEU A 52 -2.17 1.12 -5.73
N ARG A 53 -1.40 0.21 -5.14
CA ARG A 53 -1.42 -1.23 -5.43
C ARG A 53 -2.08 -2.02 -4.31
N LEU A 54 -2.28 -3.31 -4.55
CA LEU A 54 -2.83 -4.21 -3.54
C LEU A 54 -1.83 -4.36 -2.38
N ASN A 55 -2.36 -4.42 -1.16
CA ASN A 55 -1.59 -4.58 0.09
C ASN A 55 -0.63 -3.42 0.44
N ASP A 56 -0.75 -2.28 -0.23
CA ASP A 56 -0.02 -1.07 0.17
C ASP A 56 -0.49 -0.59 1.55
N GLN A 57 0.46 -0.17 2.38
CA GLN A 57 0.18 0.49 3.66
C GLN A 57 0.11 2.00 3.42
N VAL A 58 -1.03 2.60 3.73
CA VAL A 58 -1.33 3.98 3.34
C VAL A 58 -1.86 4.80 4.50
N VAL A 59 -1.61 6.11 4.45
CA VAL A 59 -2.25 7.13 5.28
C VAL A 59 -3.31 7.83 4.45
N ILE A 60 -4.54 7.78 4.94
CA ILE A 60 -5.70 8.45 4.33
C ILE A 60 -6.15 9.61 5.21
N ARG A 61 -6.56 10.70 4.58
CA ARG A 61 -7.01 11.92 5.26
C ARG A 61 -8.43 12.28 4.88
N ASN A 62 -9.16 12.86 5.81
CA ASN A 62 -10.50 13.40 5.53
C ASN A 62 -10.44 14.50 4.46
N CYS A 63 -11.40 14.50 3.54
CA CYS A 63 -11.55 15.51 2.51
C CYS A 63 -13.03 15.91 2.36
N PRO A 64 -13.32 16.99 1.61
CA PRO A 64 -14.70 17.28 1.20
C PRO A 64 -15.36 16.07 0.49
N PRO A 65 -16.69 16.03 0.42
CA PRO A 65 -17.42 15.03 -0.37
C PRO A 65 -16.91 14.99 -1.82
N ILE A 66 -16.30 13.88 -2.24
CA ILE A 66 -15.97 13.65 -3.66
C ILE A 66 -17.08 12.83 -4.32
N SER A 67 -17.72 11.95 -3.54
CA SER A 67 -18.92 11.23 -3.95
C SER A 67 -19.84 10.98 -2.75
N ALA A 68 -20.94 10.27 -2.98
CA ALA A 68 -21.85 9.85 -1.92
C ALA A 68 -21.17 9.12 -0.75
N ARG A 69 -20.10 8.34 -1.02
CA ARG A 69 -19.41 7.52 -0.01
C ARG A 69 -17.91 7.83 0.13
N LYS A 70 -17.31 8.56 -0.81
CA LYS A 70 -15.88 8.91 -0.80
C LYS A 70 -15.69 10.24 -0.07
N ARG A 71 -15.11 10.17 1.14
CA ARG A 71 -14.76 11.33 1.98
C ARG A 71 -13.31 11.32 2.46
N PHE A 72 -12.49 10.47 1.85
CA PHE A 72 -11.08 10.34 2.18
C PHE A 72 -10.24 10.48 0.91
N LYS A 73 -9.10 11.17 1.03
CA LYS A 73 -8.07 11.25 0.00
C LYS A 73 -6.80 10.54 0.46
N LEU A 74 -6.00 10.09 -0.49
CA LEU A 74 -4.64 9.62 -0.23
C LEU A 74 -3.75 10.78 0.23
N GLU A 75 -2.99 10.59 1.30
CA GLU A 75 -2.00 11.58 1.79
C GLU A 75 -0.57 11.06 1.64
N THR A 76 -0.31 9.82 2.09
CA THR A 76 1.05 9.25 2.01
C THR A 76 0.98 7.74 1.87
N VAL A 77 1.84 7.18 1.03
CA VAL A 77 2.08 5.73 0.95
C VAL A 77 3.28 5.41 1.84
N LEU A 78 3.11 4.53 2.82
CA LEU A 78 4.15 4.17 3.78
C LEU A 78 4.99 3.00 3.30
N LYS A 79 4.33 1.96 2.76
CA LYS A 79 4.99 0.73 2.30
C LYS A 79 4.28 0.20 1.05
N SER A 80 5.08 -0.19 0.06
CA SER A 80 4.59 -0.74 -1.21
C SER A 80 5.24 -2.08 -1.49
N PRO A 81 4.77 -3.17 -0.86
CA PRO A 81 5.44 -4.46 -0.90
C PRO A 81 5.53 -5.05 -2.31
N GLU A 82 4.57 -4.77 -3.19
CA GLU A 82 4.62 -5.26 -4.57
C GLU A 82 5.67 -4.54 -5.41
N ARG A 83 5.88 -3.24 -5.19
CA ARG A 83 6.92 -2.46 -5.90
C ARG A 83 8.32 -2.94 -5.51
N GLU A 84 8.54 -3.11 -4.21
CA GLU A 84 9.81 -3.62 -3.67
C GLU A 84 10.15 -5.02 -4.23
N ARG A 85 9.14 -5.90 -4.37
CA ARG A 85 9.32 -7.25 -4.95
C ARG A 85 9.70 -7.21 -6.42
N GLU A 86 9.06 -6.35 -7.22
CA GLU A 86 9.37 -6.18 -8.64
C GLU A 86 10.80 -5.67 -8.83
N GLU A 87 11.20 -4.67 -8.04
CA GLU A 87 12.56 -4.12 -8.06
C GLU A 87 13.60 -5.17 -7.68
N HIS A 88 13.35 -5.93 -6.61
CA HIS A 88 14.24 -7.00 -6.17
C HIS A 88 14.37 -8.12 -7.23
N HIS A 89 13.26 -8.54 -7.84
CA HIS A 89 13.28 -9.55 -8.90
C HIS A 89 14.07 -9.06 -10.12
N ARG A 90 13.92 -7.78 -10.49
CA ARG A 90 14.70 -7.15 -11.57
C ARG A 90 16.20 -7.09 -11.25
N GLN A 91 16.56 -6.70 -10.04
CA GLN A 91 17.96 -6.65 -9.59
C GLN A 91 18.62 -8.03 -9.60
N LEU A 92 17.90 -9.08 -9.17
CA LEU A 92 18.39 -10.45 -9.24
C LEU A 92 18.58 -10.92 -10.69
N ALA A 93 17.67 -10.56 -11.60
CA ALA A 93 17.78 -10.89 -13.02
C ALA A 93 18.98 -10.20 -13.69
N GLU A 94 19.19 -8.92 -13.41
CA GLU A 94 20.34 -8.14 -13.90
C GLU A 94 21.66 -8.67 -13.32
N ALA A 95 21.71 -9.01 -12.03
CA ALA A 95 22.87 -9.64 -11.39
C ALA A 95 23.18 -11.03 -11.97
N ALA A 96 22.16 -11.85 -12.24
CA ALA A 96 22.32 -13.16 -12.89
C ALA A 96 22.80 -13.03 -14.36
N ALA A 97 22.34 -12.01 -15.09
CA ALA A 97 22.81 -11.71 -16.44
C ALA A 97 24.28 -11.23 -16.45
N ALA A 98 24.67 -10.39 -15.49
CA ALA A 98 26.06 -9.95 -15.32
C ALA A 98 27.00 -11.12 -14.93
N ALA A 99 26.52 -12.07 -14.12
CA ALA A 99 27.27 -13.28 -13.76
C ALA A 99 27.47 -14.24 -14.95
N LYS A 100 26.51 -14.33 -15.88
CA LYS A 100 26.66 -15.07 -17.15
C LYS A 100 27.57 -14.35 -18.16
N GLY A 101 27.79 -13.04 -18.00
CA GLY A 101 28.55 -12.20 -18.92
C GLY A 101 30.02 -11.96 -18.56
N LYS A 102 30.56 -12.54 -17.48
CA LYS A 102 32.00 -12.45 -17.19
C LYS A 102 32.73 -13.51 -18.03
N PRO A 103 33.40 -13.17 -19.16
CA PRO A 103 34.31 -14.12 -19.77
C PRO A 103 35.37 -14.46 -18.72
N ARG A 104 35.64 -15.75 -18.51
CA ARG A 104 36.87 -16.19 -17.87
C ARG A 104 38.01 -15.66 -18.72
N THR A 105 38.56 -14.50 -18.37
CA THR A 105 39.75 -13.98 -19.05
C THR A 105 40.85 -15.01 -18.90
N ALA A 106 41.33 -15.49 -20.03
CA ALA A 106 42.32 -16.54 -20.16
C ALA A 106 43.56 -16.23 -19.32
N ALA A 107 43.89 -17.14 -18.40
CA ALA A 107 45.22 -17.18 -17.78
C ALA A 107 46.12 -17.97 -18.73
N THR A 108 46.89 -17.24 -19.53
CA THR A 108 48.04 -17.75 -20.28
C THR A 108 49.28 -17.49 -19.43
N ALA A 109 50.01 -18.56 -19.07
CA ALA A 109 51.42 -18.56 -18.71
C ALA A 109 51.98 -19.96 -18.95
#